data_AF-A0A969GAL7-F1
#
_entry.id   AF-A0A969GAL7-F1
#
_cell.length_a   1.000
_cell.length_b   1.000
_cell.length_c   1.000
_cell.angle_alpha   90.00
_cell.angle_beta   90.00
_cell.angle_gamma   90.00
#
_symmetry.space_group_name_H-M   'P 1'
#
loop_
_entity.id
_entity.type
_entity.pdbx_description
1 polymer ?
#
loop_
_entity_poly.entity_id
_entity_poly.type
_entity_poly.pdbx_seq_one_letter_code
_entity_poly.pdbx_strand_id
1 'polypeptide(L)'
;MRNLFLLLIGLLFSVSAFSQVEIGIKGGGAFYFGDISAKNSSSFNNAKGTAGLNVRYNYKPYLSFNLGYNWAQIIGTDAYSASAVNFRNLSMSTYINEISLMPEFNFLNVKIGEKVNSLLM
;
A
#
# COMPACT_ATOMS: atom_id res chain seq x y z
N MET A 1 25.41 -2.28 -25.18
CA MET A 1 24.56 -2.61 -24.01
C MET A 1 24.13 -1.38 -23.21
N ARG A 2 25.04 -0.45 -22.85
CA ARG A 2 24.70 0.81 -22.15
C ARG A 2 23.61 1.65 -22.83
N ASN A 3 23.66 1.79 -24.16
CA ASN A 3 22.71 2.61 -24.90
C ASN A 3 21.31 1.97 -25.01
N LEU A 4 21.23 0.64 -24.94
CA LEU A 4 19.97 -0.10 -24.94
C LEU A 4 19.26 0.04 -23.59
N PHE A 5 20.02 0.06 -22.50
CA PHE A 5 19.52 0.29 -21.15
C PHE A 5 18.92 1.70 -20.98
N LEU A 6 19.59 2.72 -21.51
CA LEU A 6 19.08 4.10 -21.51
C LEU A 6 17.83 4.27 -22.38
N LEU A 7 17.77 3.57 -23.53
CA LEU A 7 16.58 3.55 -24.39
C LEU A 7 15.39 2.91 -23.69
N LEU A 8 15.62 1.78 -23.00
CA LEU A 8 14.59 1.07 -22.24
C LEU A 8 14.06 1.92 -21.09
N ILE A 9 14.93 2.65 -20.39
CA ILE A 9 14.55 3.62 -19.37
C ILE A 9 13.71 4.77 -19.96
N GLY A 10 14.13 5.36 -21.08
CA GLY A 10 13.39 6.46 -21.72
C GLY A 10 11.98 6.09 -22.15
N LEU A 11 11.76 4.83 -22.56
CA LEU A 11 10.45 4.30 -22.94
C LEU A 11 9.50 4.15 -21.73
N LEU A 12 10.02 3.91 -20.53
CA LEU A 12 9.21 3.82 -19.30
C LEU A 12 8.66 5.18 -18.84
N PHE A 13 9.27 6.30 -19.26
CA PHE A 13 8.87 7.65 -18.84
C PHE A 13 7.90 8.36 -19.80
N SER A 14 7.59 7.80 -20.97
CA SER A 14 6.85 8.50 -22.04
C SER A 14 5.34 8.24 -22.09
N VAL A 15 4.70 7.82 -21.00
CA VAL A 15 3.25 7.55 -20.99
C VAL A 15 2.47 8.78 -20.51
N SER A 16 1.96 9.57 -21.46
CA SER A 16 0.88 10.53 -21.21
C SER A 16 -0.45 9.90 -21.60
N ALA A 17 -1.13 9.29 -20.63
CA ALA A 17 -2.47 8.75 -20.81
C ALA A 17 -3.46 9.45 -19.86
N PHE A 18 -4.66 9.77 -20.36
CA PHE A 18 -5.85 9.97 -19.51
C PHE A 18 -6.20 8.63 -18.87
N SER A 19 -5.40 8.21 -17.89
CA SER A 19 -5.44 6.82 -17.47
C SER A 19 -6.61 6.58 -16.54
N GLN A 20 -7.64 5.92 -17.08
CA GLN A 20 -8.64 5.27 -16.25
C GLN A 20 -8.01 4.15 -15.41
N VAL A 21 -6.81 3.67 -15.73
CA VAL A 21 -6.13 2.58 -15.00
C VAL A 21 -4.69 2.96 -14.66
N GLU A 22 -4.33 3.01 -13.39
CA GLU A 22 -2.97 3.24 -12.91
C GLU A 22 -2.40 1.95 -12.33
N ILE A 23 -1.15 1.63 -12.65
CA ILE A 23 -0.43 0.50 -12.06
C ILE A 23 0.67 1.08 -11.18
N GLY A 24 0.75 0.60 -9.94
CA GLY A 24 1.71 1.06 -8.95
C GLY A 24 2.43 -0.09 -8.24
N ILE A 25 3.57 0.24 -7.66
CA ILE A 25 4.31 -0.60 -6.72
C ILE A 25 4.18 0.01 -5.32
N LYS A 26 4.16 -0.84 -4.30
CA LYS A 26 4.07 -0.47 -2.88
C LYS A 26 5.29 -0.99 -2.13
N GLY A 27 5.74 -0.23 -1.15
CA GLY A 27 6.82 -0.61 -0.24
C GLY A 27 6.66 0.12 1.08
N GLY A 28 7.05 -0.52 2.18
CA GLY A 28 6.92 0.08 3.51
C GLY A 28 7.30 -0.86 4.64
N GLY A 29 6.74 -0.58 5.83
CA GLY A 29 6.87 -1.42 7.02
C GLY A 29 5.56 -2.13 7.37
N ALA A 30 5.67 -3.35 7.87
CA ALA A 30 4.58 -4.14 8.45
C ALA A 30 4.94 -4.50 9.90
N PHE A 31 3.95 -4.45 10.79
CA PHE A 31 4.09 -4.81 12.20
C PHE A 31 2.86 -5.60 12.65
N TYR A 32 3.06 -6.56 13.53
CA TYR A 32 1.97 -7.31 14.13
C TYR A 32 1.39 -6.54 15.32
N PHE A 33 0.07 -6.34 15.32
CA PHE A 33 -0.67 -5.79 16.45
C PHE A 33 -1.76 -6.79 16.86
N GLY A 34 -1.49 -7.56 17.90
CA GLY A 34 -2.39 -8.62 18.36
C GLY A 34 -2.05 -9.09 19.77
N ASP A 35 -2.44 -10.32 20.10
CA ASP A 35 -2.35 -10.87 21.46
C ASP A 35 -0.90 -11.17 21.89
N ILE A 36 -0.09 -11.68 20.97
CA ILE A 36 1.36 -11.81 21.11
C ILE A 36 1.97 -10.40 20.98
N SER A 37 2.76 -9.97 21.96
CA SER A 37 3.36 -8.62 22.02
C SER A 37 2.42 -7.42 22.26
N ALA A 38 1.15 -7.62 22.66
CA ALA A 38 0.09 -6.60 22.80
C ALA A 38 0.45 -5.29 23.53
N LYS A 39 1.51 -5.27 24.35
CA LYS A 39 1.88 -4.12 25.20
C LYS A 39 3.21 -3.45 24.85
N ASN A 40 3.93 -3.91 23.83
CA ASN A 40 5.13 -3.22 23.31
C ASN A 40 5.03 -2.80 21.83
N SER A 41 3.79 -2.60 21.38
CA SER A 41 3.40 -2.07 20.08
C SER A 41 3.98 -0.68 19.76
N SER A 42 4.52 0.02 20.76
CA SER A 42 5.16 1.34 20.61
C SER A 42 6.59 1.27 20.10
N SER A 43 7.22 0.09 20.10
CA SER A 43 8.58 -0.10 19.60
C SER A 43 8.54 -0.71 18.19
N PHE A 44 9.03 0.03 17.19
CA PHE A 44 9.23 -0.46 15.82
C PHE A 44 10.24 -1.62 15.70
N ASN A 45 10.73 -2.17 16.82
CA ASN A 45 11.71 -3.25 16.90
C ASN A 45 11.27 -4.52 16.13
N ASN A 46 9.96 -4.74 16.00
CA ASN A 46 9.39 -5.88 15.28
C ASN A 46 8.89 -5.52 13.86
N ALA A 47 9.11 -4.28 13.40
CA ALA A 47 8.72 -3.88 12.06
C ALA A 47 9.58 -4.63 11.03
N LYS A 48 8.92 -5.11 9.96
CA LYS A 48 9.56 -5.79 8.84
C LYS A 48 9.16 -5.14 7.53
N GLY A 49 9.94 -5.41 6.48
CA GLY A 49 9.63 -4.89 5.16
C GLY A 49 8.34 -5.48 4.59
N THR A 50 7.62 -4.66 3.84
CA THR A 50 6.53 -5.09 2.97
C THR A 50 6.77 -4.58 1.55
N ALA A 51 6.33 -5.36 0.57
CA ALA A 51 6.34 -5.02 -0.83
C ALA A 51 5.01 -5.40 -1.46
N GLY A 52 4.54 -4.65 -2.44
CA GLY A 52 3.25 -4.91 -3.06
C GLY A 52 3.11 -4.28 -4.44
N LEU A 53 1.99 -4.60 -5.07
CA LEU A 53 1.56 -4.05 -6.34
C LEU A 53 0.13 -3.56 -6.20
N ASN A 54 -0.26 -2.62 -7.04
CA ASN A 54 -1.65 -2.21 -7.09
C ASN A 54 -2.09 -1.75 -8.47
N VAL A 55 -3.37 -1.90 -8.74
CA VAL A 55 -4.05 -1.41 -9.94
C VAL A 55 -5.20 -0.54 -9.48
N ARG A 56 -5.19 0.74 -9.85
CA ARG A 56 -6.24 1.70 -9.53
C ARG A 56 -7.06 2.03 -10.78
N TYR A 57 -8.37 1.86 -10.72
CA TYR A 57 -9.31 2.27 -11.74
C TYR A 57 -10.00 3.60 -11.37
N ASN A 58 -9.78 4.66 -12.14
CA ASN A 58 -10.36 5.99 -11.95
C ASN A 58 -11.74 6.08 -12.66
N TYR A 59 -12.81 5.72 -11.95
CA TYR A 59 -14.18 5.76 -12.48
C TYR A 59 -14.69 7.20 -12.72
N LYS A 60 -14.35 8.13 -11.82
CA LYS A 60 -14.60 9.57 -11.93
C LYS A 60 -13.38 10.33 -11.42
N PRO A 61 -13.24 11.65 -11.71
CA PRO A 61 -12.13 12.45 -11.17
C PRO A 61 -12.00 12.41 -9.65
N TYR A 62 -13.11 12.16 -8.94
CA TYR A 62 -13.18 12.10 -7.47
C TYR A 62 -13.37 10.68 -6.90
N LEU A 63 -13.60 9.65 -7.73
CA LEU A 63 -13.88 8.30 -7.25
C LEU A 63 -13.08 7.27 -8.06
N SER A 64 -12.30 6.46 -7.34
CA SER A 64 -11.46 5.42 -7.89
C SER A 64 -11.60 4.12 -7.11
N PHE A 65 -11.21 3.00 -7.70
CA PHE A 65 -11.17 1.68 -7.07
C PHE A 65 -9.75 1.12 -7.15
N ASN A 66 -9.14 0.77 -6.02
CA ASN A 66 -7.78 0.26 -5.93
C ASN A 66 -7.79 -1.23 -5.58
N LEU A 67 -7.32 -2.06 -6.50
CA LEU A 67 -7.02 -3.47 -6.26
C LEU A 67 -5.55 -3.61 -5.89
N GLY A 68 -5.27 -4.03 -4.66
CA GLY A 68 -3.92 -4.19 -4.12
C GLY A 68 -3.56 -5.64 -3.87
N TYR A 69 -2.28 -5.95 -4.05
CA TYR A 69 -1.63 -7.14 -3.52
C TYR A 69 -0.43 -6.71 -2.66
N ASN A 70 -0.35 -7.20 -1.42
CA ASN A 70 0.78 -6.94 -0.54
C ASN A 70 1.37 -8.26 -0.04
N TRP A 71 2.70 -8.34 -0.04
CA TRP A 71 3.48 -9.38 0.60
C TRP A 71 4.30 -8.78 1.73
N ALA A 72 4.05 -9.24 2.95
CA ALA A 72 4.67 -8.72 4.16
C ALA A 72 5.20 -9.85 5.03
N GLN A 73 6.38 -9.68 5.61
CA GLN A 73 6.79 -10.48 6.75
C GLN A 73 6.26 -9.80 8.03
N ILE A 74 5.82 -10.57 9.01
CA ILE A 74 5.49 -10.06 10.34
C ILE A 74 6.16 -10.92 11.41
N ILE A 75 6.57 -10.26 12.49
CA ILE A 75 7.13 -10.93 13.67
C ILE A 75 6.42 -10.41 14.91
N GLY A 76 6.08 -11.33 15.81
CA GLY A 76 5.61 -11.02 17.16
C GLY A 76 6.46 -11.80 18.17
N THR A 77 6.91 -11.17 19.24
CA THR A 77 7.63 -11.83 20.33
C THR A 77 7.31 -11.22 21.69
N ASP A 78 7.07 -12.05 22.69
CA ASP A 78 6.79 -11.61 24.06
C ASP A 78 8.07 -11.21 24.81
N ALA A 79 9.25 -11.56 24.29
CA ALA A 79 10.55 -11.31 24.92
C ALA A 79 10.79 -9.81 25.21
N TYR A 80 10.29 -8.94 24.34
CA TYR A 80 10.41 -7.51 24.52
C TYR A 80 9.28 -6.90 25.34
N SER A 81 8.24 -7.64 25.73
CA SER A 81 7.06 -7.08 26.43
C SER A 81 7.36 -6.72 27.88
N ALA A 82 7.07 -5.47 28.29
CA ALA A 82 7.27 -4.96 29.65
C ALA A 82 6.22 -5.45 30.67
N SER A 83 5.39 -6.42 30.29
CA SER A 83 4.20 -6.84 31.02
C SER A 83 4.27 -8.30 31.46
N ALA A 84 3.32 -8.70 32.30
CA ALA A 84 3.08 -10.09 32.72
C ALA A 84 2.68 -11.05 31.56
N VAL A 85 3.08 -10.80 30.32
CA VAL A 85 2.97 -11.76 29.20
C VAL A 85 4.33 -12.29 28.77
N ASN A 86 5.45 -11.69 29.23
CA ASN A 86 6.81 -12.16 28.94
C ASN A 86 7.03 -13.62 29.39
N PHE A 87 6.38 -14.05 30.49
CA PHE A 87 6.48 -15.43 30.98
C PHE A 87 6.02 -16.48 29.95
N ARG A 88 5.20 -16.10 28.96
CA ARG A 88 4.73 -17.01 27.91
C ARG A 88 5.84 -17.31 26.89
N ASN A 89 6.81 -16.41 26.76
CA ASN A 89 7.95 -16.52 25.84
C ASN A 89 7.54 -16.96 24.41
N LEU A 90 6.42 -16.46 23.90
CA LEU A 90 5.94 -16.81 22.57
C LEU A 90 6.67 -15.99 21.52
N SER A 91 6.97 -16.64 20.40
CA SER A 91 7.56 -15.99 19.22
C SER A 91 6.92 -16.53 17.95
N MET A 92 6.56 -15.63 17.06
CA MET A 92 5.92 -15.89 15.78
C MET A 92 6.67 -15.14 14.69
N SER A 93 6.93 -15.81 13.58
CA SER A 93 7.43 -15.21 12.35
C SER A 93 6.66 -15.83 11.19
N THR A 94 5.96 -15.01 10.42
CA THR A 94 5.16 -15.50 9.29
C THR A 94 5.14 -14.50 8.14
N TYR A 95 4.85 -15.01 6.95
CA TYR A 95 4.58 -14.22 5.76
C TYR A 95 3.07 -14.09 5.55
N ILE A 96 2.64 -12.88 5.21
CA ILE A 96 1.26 -12.55 4.86
C ILE A 96 1.23 -12.17 3.39
N ASN A 97 0.27 -12.77 2.68
CA ASN A 97 -0.15 -12.34 1.35
C ASN A 97 -1.55 -11.75 1.50
N GLU A 98 -1.71 -10.51 1.10
CA GLU A 98 -2.97 -9.76 1.23
C GLU A 98 -3.45 -9.35 -0.16
N ILE A 99 -4.72 -9.60 -0.46
CA ILE A 99 -5.42 -9.01 -1.60
C ILE A 99 -6.49 -8.06 -1.04
N SER A 100 -6.53 -6.84 -1.54
CA SER A 100 -7.47 -5.80 -1.09
C SER A 100 -8.16 -5.13 -2.26
N LEU A 101 -9.45 -4.81 -2.10
CA LEU A 101 -10.21 -3.97 -3.02
C LEU A 101 -10.77 -2.79 -2.22
N MET A 102 -10.32 -1.58 -2.55
CA MET A 102 -10.63 -0.37 -1.79
C MET A 102 -11.21 0.72 -2.70
N PRO A 103 -12.39 1.29 -2.40
CA PRO A 103 -12.80 2.54 -3.01
C PRO A 103 -11.97 3.69 -2.44
N GLU A 104 -11.51 4.60 -3.30
CA GLU A 104 -10.74 5.79 -2.96
C GLU A 104 -11.50 7.04 -3.42
N PHE A 105 -11.64 8.02 -2.53
CA PHE A 105 -12.27 9.29 -2.85
C PHE A 105 -11.23 10.42 -2.85
N ASN A 106 -11.17 11.18 -3.94
CA ASN A 106 -10.28 12.32 -4.07
C ASN A 106 -11.05 13.64 -3.88
N PHE A 107 -10.85 14.27 -2.71
CA PHE A 107 -11.51 15.52 -2.35
C PHE A 107 -11.03 16.74 -3.16
N LEU A 108 -9.83 16.69 -3.75
CA LEU A 108 -9.27 17.83 -4.50
C LEU A 108 -9.92 18.01 -5.87
N ASN A 109 -10.49 16.94 -6.44
CA ASN A 109 -11.11 16.94 -7.76
C ASN A 109 -12.64 17.14 -7.71
N VAL A 110 -13.19 17.48 -6.54
CA VAL A 110 -14.61 17.77 -6.40
C VAL A 110 -14.85 19.21 -6.87
N LYS A 111 -15.37 19.35 -8.09
CA LYS A 111 -15.82 20.65 -8.60
C LYS A 111 -17.19 20.98 -8.02
N ILE A 112 -17.22 21.74 -6.92
CA ILE A 112 -18.45 22.24 -6.32
C ILE A 112 -18.83 23.55 -7.05
N GLY A 113 -19.96 23.56 -7.76
CA GLY A 113 -20.53 24.78 -8.34
C GLY A 113 -20.15 25.12 -9.79
N GLU A 114 -19.42 24.25 -10.50
CA GLU A 114 -19.18 24.47 -11.93
C GLU A 114 -20.45 24.11 -12.73
N LYS A 115 -21.08 25.09 -13.40
CA LYS A 115 -22.17 24.81 -14.34
C LYS A 115 -21.62 23.88 -15.42
N VAL A 116 -22.13 22.64 -15.45
CA VAL A 116 -21.85 21.70 -16.53
C VAL A 116 -22.42 22.29 -17.81
N ASN A 117 -21.55 22.85 -18.67
CA ASN A 117 -21.95 23.23 -20.01
C ASN A 117 -22.02 21.94 -20.84
N SER A 118 -23.24 21.50 -21.12
CA SER A 118 -23.58 20.19 -21.71
C SER A 118 -23.21 20.05 -23.20
N LEU A 119 -22.17 20.72 -23.68
CA LEU A 119 -21.90 20.88 -25.12
C LEU A 119 -20.65 20.16 -25.63
N LEU A 120 -19.91 19.41 -24.81
CA LEU A 120 -18.73 18.68 -25.26
C LEU A 120 -18.63 17.27 -24.64
N MET A 121 -19.69 16.48 -24.81
CA MET A 121 -19.60 15.02 -24.71
C MET A 121 -19.58 14.43 -26.12
#